data_AF-V5RVA6-F1
#
_entry.id   AF-V5RVA6-F1
#
_cell.length_a   1.000
_cell.length_b   1.000
_cell.length_c   1.000
_cell.angle_alpha   90.00
_cell.angle_beta   90.00
_cell.angle_gamma   90.00
#
_symmetry.space_group_name_H-M   'P 1'
#
loop_
_entity.id
_entity.type
_entity.pdbx_description
1 polymer ?
#
loop_
_entity_poly.entity_id
_entity_poly.type
_entity_poly.pdbx_seq_one_letter_code
_entity_poly.pdbx_strand_id
1 'polypeptide(L)'
;MPLPGLLSDTYRPALEQALTAVFTEYEQELLDISPDGERVLALLKEFSLRPSKRIRGSLAAAMYDHATGAEVSEAALRLGACVELLQNYLLIIDDVMDRSDIRRGKPSLHRLYESLYPDTGEHEAYMAGVLIGMFAQHSANIALLGGNYDPTRLRAALALLHTHMTITDIGQIDDMRQQISHLPITGDALRRKYQQKSSYYSFVNPLQMALVLAGKDEMAARRDAEAFGLPAGVAFQLRDDYLGIFGESSTTGKPNLDDIREGKYTFMIHYALEQASIEERESLLAILGSPTADEHALEAVRKIICSTGADERAMVDAERYIQEAKQAALAGTSWDESFARMLNALVDFIVERQV
;
A
#
# COMPACT_ATOMS: atom_id res chain seq x y z
N MET A 1 14.25 7.58 11.27
CA MET A 1 13.34 8.61 11.82
C MET A 1 12.02 7.97 12.27
N PRO A 2 11.36 8.42 13.35
CA PRO A 2 10.02 7.95 13.72
C PRO A 2 8.94 8.55 12.79
N LEU A 3 7.79 7.90 12.71
CA LEU A 3 6.60 8.46 12.04
C LEU A 3 6.26 9.82 12.69
N PRO A 4 5.75 10.84 11.97
CA PRO A 4 5.48 12.16 12.54
C PRO A 4 4.60 12.06 13.78
N GLY A 5 4.93 12.83 14.83
CA GLY A 5 4.34 12.73 16.17
C GLY A 5 2.81 12.69 16.17
N LEU A 6 2.16 13.54 15.38
CA LEU A 6 0.71 13.55 15.24
C LEU A 6 0.15 12.19 14.78
N LEU A 7 0.79 11.56 13.79
CA LEU A 7 0.36 10.26 13.28
C LEU A 7 0.77 9.12 14.22
N SER A 8 1.97 9.16 14.79
CA SER A 8 2.52 8.08 15.61
C SER A 8 1.96 8.00 17.02
N ASP A 9 1.71 9.15 17.63
CA ASP A 9 1.43 9.28 19.06
C ASP A 9 -0.06 9.49 19.32
N THR A 10 -0.76 10.13 18.38
CA THR A 10 -2.21 10.41 18.50
C THR A 10 -3.04 9.43 17.67
N TYR A 11 -2.92 9.46 16.34
CA TYR A 11 -3.86 8.75 15.48
C TYR A 11 -3.62 7.24 15.41
N ARG A 12 -2.36 6.78 15.38
CA ARG A 12 -2.07 5.34 15.29
C ARG A 12 -2.64 4.56 16.48
N PRO A 13 -2.41 4.94 17.75
CA PRO A 13 -2.97 4.20 18.89
C PRO A 13 -4.51 4.24 18.92
N ALA A 14 -5.11 5.40 18.61
CA ALA A 14 -6.56 5.53 18.56
C ALA A 14 -7.18 4.66 17.44
N LEU A 15 -6.50 4.57 16.29
CA LEU A 15 -6.93 3.74 15.17
C LEU A 15 -6.82 2.24 15.46
N GLU A 16 -5.84 1.79 16.24
CA GLU A 16 -5.75 0.39 16.67
C GLU A 16 -6.94 -0.01 17.56
N GLN A 17 -7.37 0.88 18.44
CA GLN A 17 -8.58 0.69 19.24
C GLN A 17 -9.83 0.68 18.35
N ALA A 18 -9.94 1.62 17.40
CA ALA A 18 -11.06 1.70 16.48
C ALA A 18 -11.17 0.46 15.57
N LEU A 19 -10.05 -0.06 15.05
CA LEU A 19 -10.04 -1.30 14.27
C LEU A 19 -10.53 -2.49 15.11
N THR A 20 -10.12 -2.56 16.37
CA THR A 20 -10.60 -3.61 17.29
C THR A 20 -12.12 -3.51 17.49
N ALA A 21 -12.64 -2.30 17.70
CA ALA A 21 -14.07 -2.05 17.84
C ALA A 21 -14.86 -2.43 16.57
N VAL A 22 -14.37 -2.05 15.39
CA VAL A 22 -14.96 -2.41 14.10
C VAL A 22 -15.10 -3.93 13.95
N PHE A 23 -14.08 -4.70 14.31
CA PHE A 23 -14.18 -6.17 14.28
C PHE A 23 -15.19 -6.71 15.28
N THR A 24 -15.25 -6.15 16.50
CA THR A 24 -16.24 -6.56 17.51
C THR A 24 -17.66 -6.28 17.07
N GLU A 25 -17.92 -5.14 16.43
CA GLU A 25 -19.24 -4.80 15.89
C GLU A 25 -19.59 -5.71 14.70
N TYR A 26 -18.65 -5.92 13.79
CA TYR A 26 -18.84 -6.79 12.64
C TYR A 26 -19.15 -8.24 13.07
N GLU A 27 -18.46 -8.74 14.11
CA GLU A 27 -18.75 -10.04 14.73
C GLU A 27 -20.18 -10.12 15.29
N GLN A 28 -20.74 -9.02 15.82
CA GLN A 28 -22.10 -8.98 16.37
C GLN A 28 -23.19 -8.90 15.29
N GLU A 29 -22.89 -8.29 14.14
CA GLU A 29 -23.83 -8.17 13.03
C GLU A 29 -23.92 -9.44 12.16
N LEU A 30 -22.88 -10.27 12.17
CA LEU A 30 -22.84 -11.54 11.45
C LEU A 30 -23.66 -12.62 12.20
N LEU A 31 -24.95 -12.68 11.90
CA LEU A 31 -25.87 -13.67 12.46
C LEU A 31 -25.75 -15.03 11.74
N ASP A 32 -25.82 -16.12 12.51
CA ASP A 32 -25.89 -17.51 12.01
C ASP A 32 -24.68 -17.96 11.15
N ILE A 33 -23.48 -17.43 11.45
CA ILE A 33 -22.24 -17.92 10.83
C ILE A 33 -21.85 -19.29 11.40
N SER A 34 -21.29 -20.15 10.55
CA SER A 34 -20.80 -21.46 10.97
C SER A 34 -19.55 -21.33 11.86
N PRO A 35 -19.20 -22.36 12.66
CA PRO A 35 -17.95 -22.37 13.43
C PRO A 35 -16.69 -22.16 12.55
N ASP A 36 -16.73 -22.61 11.30
CA ASP A 36 -15.64 -22.35 10.34
C ASP A 36 -15.63 -20.88 9.87
N GLY A 37 -16.81 -20.27 9.69
CA GLY A 37 -16.93 -18.83 9.42
C GLY A 37 -16.34 -17.99 10.55
N GLU A 38 -16.58 -18.34 11.81
CA GLU A 38 -15.99 -17.68 12.98
C GLU A 38 -14.45 -17.74 12.96
N ARG A 39 -13.88 -18.91 12.62
CA ARG A 39 -12.43 -19.10 12.52
C ARG A 39 -11.83 -18.25 11.41
N VAL A 40 -12.47 -18.19 10.25
CA VAL A 40 -12.04 -17.37 9.12
C VAL A 40 -12.07 -15.88 9.47
N LEU A 41 -13.11 -15.42 10.17
CA LEU A 41 -13.19 -14.06 10.68
C LEU A 41 -12.05 -13.75 11.67
N ALA A 42 -11.72 -14.70 12.55
CA ALA A 42 -10.59 -14.58 13.45
C ALA A 42 -9.24 -14.47 12.71
N LEU A 43 -9.06 -15.15 11.57
CA LEU A 43 -7.87 -14.99 10.72
C LEU A 43 -7.75 -13.57 10.17
N LEU A 44 -8.85 -13.02 9.63
CA LEU A 44 -8.86 -11.65 9.12
C LEU A 44 -8.56 -10.63 10.23
N LYS A 45 -9.13 -10.84 11.42
CA LYS A 45 -8.88 -10.01 12.60
C LYS A 45 -7.41 -10.08 13.03
N GLU A 46 -6.83 -11.27 13.12
CA GLU A 46 -5.40 -11.45 13.43
C GLU A 46 -4.53 -10.69 12.43
N PHE A 47 -4.75 -10.91 11.13
CA PHE A 47 -3.99 -10.26 10.06
C PHE A 47 -4.10 -8.73 10.14
N SER A 48 -5.32 -8.24 10.38
CA SER A 48 -5.62 -6.82 10.40
C SER A 48 -5.05 -6.10 11.62
N LEU A 49 -4.96 -6.78 12.76
CA LEU A 49 -4.44 -6.25 14.02
C LEU A 49 -2.92 -6.45 14.20
N ARG A 50 -2.22 -7.07 13.24
CA ARG A 50 -0.75 -7.17 13.27
C ARG A 50 -0.10 -5.79 13.41
N PRO A 51 1.02 -5.66 14.15
CA PRO A 51 1.74 -4.40 14.27
C PRO A 51 2.06 -3.79 12.91
N SER A 52 1.73 -2.52 12.75
CA SER A 52 1.81 -1.80 11.49
C SER A 52 1.97 -0.31 11.79
N LYS A 53 2.53 0.43 10.84
CA LYS A 53 2.74 1.88 10.99
C LYS A 53 1.45 2.69 10.80
N ARG A 54 0.39 2.06 10.27
CA ARG A 54 -0.95 2.66 10.08
C ARG A 54 -0.97 3.99 9.32
N ILE A 55 0.00 4.22 8.43
CA ILE A 55 0.18 5.52 7.74
C ILE A 55 -1.11 5.98 7.09
N ARG A 56 -1.75 5.09 6.32
CA ARG A 56 -2.85 5.48 5.41
C ARG A 56 -4.09 5.83 6.22
N GLY A 57 -4.45 4.99 7.18
CA GLY A 57 -5.58 5.27 8.06
C GLY A 57 -5.34 6.48 8.96
N SER A 58 -4.14 6.62 9.53
CA SER A 58 -3.80 7.81 10.35
C SER A 58 -3.81 9.09 9.52
N LEU A 59 -3.34 9.06 8.27
CA LEU A 59 -3.40 10.21 7.36
C LEU A 59 -4.86 10.62 7.06
N ALA A 60 -5.72 9.64 6.76
CA ALA A 60 -7.14 9.90 6.48
C ALA A 60 -7.86 10.51 7.69
N ALA A 61 -7.65 9.92 8.88
CA ALA A 61 -8.23 10.39 10.13
C ALA A 61 -7.74 11.82 10.47
N ALA A 62 -6.43 12.05 10.40
CA ALA A 62 -5.85 13.37 10.66
C ALA A 62 -6.36 14.45 9.71
N MET A 63 -6.49 14.14 8.41
CA MET A 63 -7.03 15.07 7.43
C MET A 63 -8.50 15.41 7.69
N TYR A 64 -9.31 14.43 8.09
CA TYR A 64 -10.73 14.68 8.38
C TYR A 64 -10.91 15.61 9.58
N ASP A 65 -10.22 15.29 10.67
CA ASP A 65 -10.24 16.12 11.88
C ASP A 65 -9.69 17.52 11.61
N HIS A 66 -8.58 17.63 10.86
CA HIS A 66 -8.04 18.92 10.44
C HIS A 66 -9.06 19.75 9.66
N ALA A 67 -9.76 19.15 8.69
CA ALA A 67 -10.74 19.84 7.85
C ALA A 67 -12.01 20.25 8.61
N THR A 68 -12.37 19.54 9.68
CA THR A 68 -13.55 19.79 10.50
C THR A 68 -13.27 20.60 11.77
N GLY A 69 -12.00 20.73 12.17
CA GLY A 69 -11.58 21.29 13.45
C GLY A 69 -11.84 20.38 14.65
N ALA A 70 -12.10 19.09 14.41
CA ALA A 70 -12.25 18.09 15.47
C ALA A 70 -10.89 17.53 15.91
N GLU A 71 -10.90 16.71 16.96
CA GLU A 71 -9.71 16.03 17.45
C GLU A 71 -10.06 14.60 17.85
N VAL A 72 -9.48 13.63 17.15
CA VAL A 72 -9.68 12.18 17.34
C VAL A 72 -11.18 11.82 17.32
N SER A 73 -11.90 12.35 16.34
CA SER A 73 -13.34 12.10 16.23
C SER A 73 -13.64 10.65 15.84
N GLU A 74 -14.78 10.11 16.29
CA GLU A 74 -15.21 8.76 15.88
C GLU A 74 -15.32 8.66 14.35
N ALA A 75 -15.84 9.70 13.70
CA ALA A 75 -15.89 9.81 12.25
C ALA A 75 -14.49 9.67 11.61
N ALA A 76 -13.49 10.43 12.07
CA ALA A 76 -12.12 10.30 11.58
C ALA A 76 -11.57 8.88 11.75
N LEU A 77 -11.79 8.26 12.91
CA LEU A 77 -11.31 6.91 13.20
C LEU A 77 -12.00 5.84 12.34
N ARG A 78 -13.29 6.00 12.06
CA ARG A 78 -14.07 5.13 11.16
C ARG A 78 -13.55 5.21 9.72
N LEU A 79 -13.26 6.41 9.24
CA LEU A 79 -12.58 6.62 7.95
C LEU A 79 -11.18 5.96 7.95
N GLY A 80 -10.40 6.19 9.01
CA GLY A 80 -9.08 5.58 9.15
C GLY A 80 -9.13 4.06 9.12
N ALA A 81 -10.10 3.46 9.82
CA ALA A 81 -10.30 2.01 9.86
C ALA A 81 -10.71 1.45 8.50
N CYS A 82 -11.60 2.14 7.78
CA CYS A 82 -11.95 1.81 6.39
C CYS A 82 -10.69 1.76 5.51
N VAL A 83 -9.85 2.78 5.56
CA VAL A 83 -8.62 2.87 4.76
C VAL A 83 -7.62 1.76 5.10
N GLU A 84 -7.44 1.42 6.38
CA GLU A 84 -6.58 0.30 6.78
C GLU A 84 -7.11 -1.07 6.35
N LEU A 85 -8.43 -1.28 6.39
CA LEU A 85 -9.05 -2.52 5.92
C LEU A 85 -8.95 -2.67 4.40
N LEU A 86 -9.06 -1.57 3.64
CA LEU A 86 -8.75 -1.56 2.20
C LEU A 86 -7.28 -1.88 1.93
N GLN A 87 -6.35 -1.36 2.73
CA GLN A 87 -4.96 -1.75 2.62
C GLN A 87 -4.78 -3.26 2.92
N ASN A 88 -5.47 -3.80 3.92
CA ASN A 88 -5.38 -5.22 4.23
C ASN A 88 -5.93 -6.08 3.08
N TYR A 89 -7.05 -5.68 2.48
CA TYR A 89 -7.55 -6.29 1.23
C TYR A 89 -6.45 -6.35 0.17
N LEU A 90 -5.84 -5.21 -0.16
CA LEU A 90 -4.79 -5.16 -1.19
C LEU A 90 -3.61 -6.06 -0.84
N LEU A 91 -3.14 -6.06 0.42
CA LEU A 91 -2.03 -6.91 0.85
C LEU A 91 -2.35 -8.41 0.79
N ILE A 92 -3.58 -8.80 1.13
CA ILE A 92 -4.00 -10.21 1.07
C ILE A 92 -4.02 -10.70 -0.38
N ILE A 93 -4.55 -9.87 -1.30
CA ILE A 93 -4.55 -10.21 -2.74
C ILE A 93 -3.13 -10.22 -3.30
N ASP A 94 -2.31 -9.22 -2.96
CA ASP A 94 -0.89 -9.13 -3.31
C ASP A 94 -0.12 -10.39 -2.88
N ASP A 95 -0.32 -10.86 -1.63
CA ASP A 95 0.28 -12.09 -1.14
C ASP A 95 -0.10 -13.32 -1.96
N VAL A 96 -1.34 -13.38 -2.47
CA VAL A 96 -1.80 -14.48 -3.33
C VAL A 96 -1.21 -14.36 -4.74
N MET A 97 -1.18 -13.15 -5.32
CA MET A 97 -0.61 -12.90 -6.66
C MET A 97 0.88 -13.24 -6.69
N ASP A 98 1.63 -12.80 -5.67
CA ASP A 98 3.08 -12.98 -5.56
C ASP A 98 3.46 -14.31 -4.90
N ARG A 99 2.49 -15.14 -4.47
CA ARG A 99 2.71 -16.39 -3.71
C ARG A 99 3.61 -16.20 -2.49
N SER A 100 3.44 -15.06 -1.81
CA SER A 100 4.24 -14.68 -0.65
C SER A 100 3.85 -15.49 0.58
N ASP A 101 4.81 -16.17 1.20
CA ASP A 101 4.59 -16.97 2.41
C ASP A 101 4.46 -16.12 3.68
N ILE A 102 5.09 -14.93 3.69
CA ILE A 102 5.25 -14.09 4.89
C ILE A 102 4.76 -12.66 4.61
N ARG A 103 4.02 -12.11 5.57
CA ARG A 103 3.59 -10.71 5.60
C ARG A 103 3.66 -10.15 7.01
N ARG A 104 4.37 -9.02 7.17
CA ARG A 104 4.60 -8.35 8.47
C ARG A 104 5.22 -9.31 9.51
N GLY A 105 6.18 -10.14 9.09
CA GLY A 105 6.91 -11.08 9.95
C GLY A 105 6.10 -12.30 10.42
N LYS A 106 4.93 -12.55 9.85
CA LYS A 106 4.05 -13.69 10.15
C LYS A 106 3.54 -14.34 8.85
N PRO A 107 3.01 -15.58 8.87
CA PRO A 107 2.46 -16.20 7.66
C PRO A 107 1.43 -15.32 6.95
N SER A 108 1.45 -15.30 5.63
CA SER A 108 0.43 -14.64 4.83
C SER A 108 -0.94 -15.30 5.05
N LEU A 109 -2.01 -14.65 4.59
CA LEU A 109 -3.35 -15.08 4.96
C LEU A 109 -3.72 -16.47 4.36
N HIS A 110 -3.30 -16.77 3.14
CA HIS A 110 -3.52 -18.10 2.55
C HIS A 110 -2.73 -19.19 3.30
N ARG A 111 -1.53 -18.89 3.81
CA ARG A 111 -0.75 -19.80 4.67
C ARG A 111 -1.37 -20.00 6.05
N LEU A 112 -1.97 -18.95 6.62
CA LEU A 112 -2.75 -19.09 7.86
C LEU A 112 -3.96 -20.01 7.65
N TYR A 113 -4.63 -19.91 6.52
CA TYR A 113 -5.75 -20.77 6.18
C TYR A 113 -5.33 -22.24 6.04
N GLU A 114 -4.22 -22.52 5.34
CA GLU A 114 -3.64 -23.89 5.27
C GLU A 114 -3.29 -24.44 6.66
N SER A 115 -2.74 -23.58 7.53
CA SER A 115 -2.40 -23.97 8.91
C SER A 115 -3.63 -24.35 9.73
N LEU A 116 -4.79 -23.74 9.43
CA LEU A 116 -6.06 -24.05 10.07
C LEU A 116 -6.71 -25.32 9.49
N TYR A 117 -6.49 -25.60 8.21
CA TYR A 117 -7.06 -26.74 7.47
C TYR A 117 -5.95 -27.51 6.72
N PRO A 118 -5.24 -28.45 7.38
CA PRO A 118 -4.04 -29.10 6.83
C PRO A 118 -4.26 -29.92 5.55
N ASP A 119 -5.49 -30.34 5.28
CA ASP A 119 -5.85 -31.10 4.06
C ASP A 119 -6.14 -30.16 2.86
N THR A 120 -5.99 -28.85 3.02
CA THR A 120 -6.22 -27.84 1.97
C THR A 120 -5.11 -27.90 0.92
N GLY A 121 -5.49 -27.99 -0.36
CA GLY A 121 -4.55 -27.84 -1.47
C GLY A 121 -4.18 -26.38 -1.73
N GLU A 122 -3.08 -26.16 -2.46
CA GLU A 122 -2.58 -24.82 -2.78
C GLU A 122 -3.66 -23.95 -3.46
N HIS A 123 -4.45 -24.54 -4.37
CA HIS A 123 -5.51 -23.81 -5.06
C HIS A 123 -6.58 -23.32 -4.08
N GLU A 124 -7.08 -24.20 -3.20
CA GLU A 124 -8.09 -23.86 -2.21
C GLU A 124 -7.58 -22.79 -1.23
N ALA A 125 -6.30 -22.86 -0.83
CA ALA A 125 -5.68 -21.86 0.02
C ALA A 125 -5.63 -20.47 -0.63
N TYR A 126 -5.22 -20.39 -1.90
CA TYR A 126 -5.21 -19.14 -2.65
C TYR A 126 -6.62 -18.58 -2.84
N MET A 127 -7.61 -19.43 -3.19
CA MET A 127 -9.00 -18.99 -3.34
C MET A 127 -9.60 -18.53 -2.01
N ALA A 128 -9.26 -19.17 -0.89
CA ALA A 128 -9.63 -18.69 0.44
C ALA A 128 -8.98 -17.32 0.73
N GLY A 129 -7.72 -17.14 0.38
CA GLY A 129 -7.04 -15.85 0.45
C GLY A 129 -7.79 -14.75 -0.31
N VAL A 130 -8.18 -15.01 -1.56
CA VAL A 130 -8.97 -14.07 -2.37
C VAL A 130 -10.29 -13.70 -1.70
N LEU A 131 -11.06 -14.70 -1.25
CA LEU A 131 -12.36 -14.47 -0.61
C LEU A 131 -12.24 -13.69 0.69
N ILE A 132 -11.24 -13.98 1.53
CA ILE A 132 -11.03 -13.25 2.77
C ILE A 132 -10.51 -11.83 2.50
N GLY A 133 -9.74 -11.63 1.42
CA GLY A 133 -9.42 -10.30 0.93
C GLY A 133 -10.70 -9.51 0.60
N MET A 134 -11.66 -10.12 -0.11
CA MET A 134 -12.96 -9.49 -0.37
C MET A 134 -13.73 -9.23 0.93
N PHE A 135 -13.63 -10.11 1.93
CA PHE A 135 -14.22 -9.86 3.25
C PHE A 135 -13.63 -8.61 3.89
N ALA A 136 -12.31 -8.41 3.83
CA ALA A 136 -11.68 -7.18 4.32
C ALA A 136 -12.23 -5.93 3.61
N GLN A 137 -12.46 -6.00 2.29
CA GLN A 137 -13.09 -4.92 1.54
C GLN A 137 -14.54 -4.66 1.98
N HIS A 138 -15.33 -5.71 2.25
CA HIS A 138 -16.68 -5.55 2.79
C HIS A 138 -16.66 -4.92 4.19
N SER A 139 -15.79 -5.39 5.08
CA SER A 139 -15.59 -4.82 6.42
C SER A 139 -15.14 -3.35 6.35
N ALA A 140 -14.32 -2.98 5.36
CA ALA A 140 -13.92 -1.59 5.16
C ALA A 140 -15.11 -0.67 4.88
N ASN A 141 -16.06 -1.11 4.05
CA ASN A 141 -17.27 -0.34 3.76
C ASN A 141 -18.15 -0.20 4.99
N ILE A 142 -18.32 -1.27 5.76
CA ILE A 142 -19.09 -1.26 7.02
C ILE A 142 -18.44 -0.31 8.04
N ALA A 143 -17.11 -0.36 8.18
CA ALA A 143 -16.36 0.56 9.03
C ALA A 143 -16.64 2.02 8.67
N LEU A 144 -16.72 2.35 7.38
CA LEU A 144 -17.06 3.69 6.92
C LEU A 144 -18.51 4.05 7.27
N LEU A 145 -19.47 3.15 7.08
CA LEU A 145 -20.89 3.43 7.39
C LEU A 145 -21.13 3.79 8.87
N GLY A 146 -20.32 3.26 9.79
CA GLY A 146 -20.39 3.58 11.21
C GLY A 146 -19.95 5.01 11.59
N GLY A 147 -19.47 5.82 10.66
CA GLY A 147 -18.96 7.18 10.93
C GLY A 147 -20.00 8.29 11.07
N ASN A 148 -21.30 8.00 10.93
CA ASN A 148 -22.41 8.96 11.06
C ASN A 148 -22.25 10.25 10.21
N TYR A 149 -21.74 10.12 8.99
CA TYR A 149 -21.54 11.23 8.07
C TYR A 149 -22.85 11.75 7.45
N ASP A 150 -22.80 12.96 6.89
CA ASP A 150 -23.85 13.41 5.98
C ASP A 150 -24.03 12.40 4.81
N PRO A 151 -25.26 11.93 4.53
CA PRO A 151 -25.49 10.89 3.52
C PRO A 151 -25.03 11.27 2.09
N THR A 152 -25.08 12.56 1.74
CA THR A 152 -24.66 13.04 0.42
C THR A 152 -23.14 13.00 0.30
N ARG A 153 -22.45 13.43 1.35
CA ARG A 153 -20.97 13.37 1.44
C ARG A 153 -20.47 11.93 1.48
N LEU A 154 -21.13 11.06 2.24
CA LEU A 154 -20.81 9.63 2.28
C LEU A 154 -20.93 8.97 0.90
N ARG A 155 -22.00 9.27 0.16
CA ARG A 155 -22.18 8.79 -1.21
C ARG A 155 -21.05 9.25 -2.14
N ALA A 156 -20.65 10.51 -2.04
CA ALA A 156 -19.55 11.06 -2.83
C ALA A 156 -18.20 10.42 -2.47
N ALA A 157 -17.93 10.22 -1.18
CA ALA A 157 -16.72 9.56 -0.69
C ALA A 157 -16.64 8.09 -1.14
N LEU A 158 -17.75 7.34 -1.11
CA LEU A 158 -17.81 5.97 -1.63
C LEU A 158 -17.55 5.91 -3.14
N ALA A 159 -18.11 6.85 -3.91
CA ALA A 159 -17.84 6.92 -5.35
C ALA A 159 -16.35 7.17 -5.65
N LEU A 160 -15.70 8.05 -4.88
CA LEU A 160 -14.26 8.28 -4.98
C LEU A 160 -13.44 7.06 -4.57
N LEU A 161 -13.77 6.44 -3.43
CA LEU A 161 -13.14 5.21 -2.94
C LEU A 161 -13.14 4.14 -4.04
N HIS A 162 -14.31 3.80 -4.59
CA HIS A 162 -14.40 2.75 -5.60
C HIS A 162 -13.70 3.11 -6.91
N THR A 163 -13.69 4.39 -7.29
CA THR A 163 -12.95 4.86 -8.48
C THR A 163 -11.45 4.69 -8.29
N HIS A 164 -10.89 5.13 -7.16
CA HIS A 164 -9.47 5.00 -6.88
C HIS A 164 -9.02 3.56 -6.63
N MET A 165 -9.86 2.73 -6.01
CA MET A 165 -9.60 1.30 -5.88
C MET A 165 -9.57 0.63 -7.25
N THR A 166 -10.52 0.94 -8.14
CA THR A 166 -10.51 0.43 -9.52
C THR A 166 -9.23 0.84 -10.27
N ILE A 167 -8.78 2.09 -10.12
CA ILE A 167 -7.51 2.56 -10.69
C ILE A 167 -6.33 1.77 -10.11
N THR A 168 -6.36 1.49 -8.81
CA THR A 168 -5.33 0.69 -8.13
C THR A 168 -5.29 -0.73 -8.66
N ASP A 169 -6.44 -1.38 -8.81
CA ASP A 169 -6.57 -2.72 -9.36
C ASP A 169 -6.07 -2.80 -10.81
N ILE A 170 -6.34 -1.79 -11.63
CA ILE A 170 -5.77 -1.67 -12.98
C ILE A 170 -4.23 -1.59 -12.91
N GLY A 171 -3.70 -0.79 -11.98
CA GLY A 171 -2.25 -0.69 -11.78
C GLY A 171 -1.62 -2.02 -11.33
N GLN A 172 -2.32 -2.81 -10.52
CA GLN A 172 -1.92 -4.15 -10.11
C GLN A 172 -1.92 -5.13 -11.29
N ILE A 173 -2.98 -5.10 -12.11
CA ILE A 173 -3.07 -5.92 -13.34
C ILE A 173 -1.93 -5.58 -14.32
N ASP A 174 -1.63 -4.29 -14.48
CA ASP A 174 -0.51 -3.85 -15.32
C ASP A 174 0.83 -4.35 -14.76
N ASP A 175 1.01 -4.39 -13.43
CA ASP A 175 2.21 -4.95 -12.80
C ASP A 175 2.37 -6.45 -13.08
N MET A 176 1.30 -7.23 -12.88
CA MET A 176 1.27 -8.66 -13.21
C MET A 176 1.55 -8.93 -14.68
N ARG A 177 0.95 -8.14 -15.59
CA ARG A 177 1.17 -8.29 -17.02
C ARG A 177 2.64 -8.09 -17.40
N GLN A 178 3.35 -7.21 -16.69
CA GLN A 178 4.78 -7.01 -16.96
C GLN A 178 5.65 -8.16 -16.47
N GLN A 179 5.27 -8.85 -15.39
CA GLN A 179 5.92 -10.09 -14.98
C GLN A 179 5.81 -11.19 -16.06
N ILE A 180 4.73 -11.21 -16.85
CA ILE A 180 4.51 -12.22 -17.91
C ILE A 180 5.19 -11.83 -19.23
N SER A 181 5.03 -10.58 -19.65
CA SER A 181 5.46 -10.18 -21.00
C SER A 181 6.97 -9.96 -21.12
N HIS A 182 7.64 -9.59 -20.02
CA HIS A 182 9.03 -9.12 -19.98
C HIS A 182 9.38 -8.05 -21.02
N LEU A 183 8.36 -7.43 -21.63
CA LEU A 183 8.55 -6.43 -22.68
C LEU A 183 8.96 -5.11 -22.02
N PRO A 184 10.01 -4.44 -22.53
CA PRO A 184 10.36 -3.11 -22.06
C PRO A 184 9.18 -2.16 -22.21
N ILE A 185 8.89 -1.41 -21.16
CA ILE A 185 7.93 -0.30 -21.19
C ILE A 185 8.66 1.03 -21.03
N THR A 186 8.02 2.10 -21.47
CA THR A 186 8.58 3.44 -21.32
C THR A 186 8.56 3.87 -19.85
N GLY A 187 9.47 4.76 -19.46
CA GLY A 187 9.47 5.36 -18.12
C GLY A 187 8.15 6.04 -17.75
N ASP A 188 7.42 6.60 -18.73
CA ASP A 188 6.08 7.18 -18.51
C ASP A 188 5.01 6.14 -18.21
N ALA A 189 5.05 4.99 -18.89
CA ALA A 189 4.16 3.88 -18.58
C ALA A 189 4.45 3.30 -17.19
N LEU A 190 5.72 3.20 -16.84
CA LEU A 190 6.15 2.73 -15.52
C LEU A 190 5.74 3.71 -14.40
N ARG A 191 5.91 5.02 -14.62
CA ARG A 191 5.42 6.07 -13.71
C ARG A 191 3.91 5.97 -13.51
N ARG A 192 3.15 5.83 -14.59
CA ARG A 192 1.68 5.67 -14.53
C ARG A 192 1.30 4.44 -13.70
N LYS A 193 1.96 3.30 -13.93
CA LYS A 193 1.76 2.08 -13.13
C LYS A 193 1.96 2.37 -11.64
N TYR A 194 3.01 3.10 -11.26
CA TYR A 194 3.32 3.42 -9.86
C TYR A 194 2.28 4.37 -9.25
N GLN A 195 1.83 5.35 -10.03
CA GLN A 195 0.73 6.24 -9.64
C GLN A 195 -0.55 5.44 -9.36
N GLN A 196 -0.91 4.55 -10.29
CA GLN A 196 -2.09 3.71 -10.20
C GLN A 196 -2.00 2.73 -9.02
N LYS A 197 -0.98 1.87 -8.99
CA LYS A 197 -0.88 0.79 -8.00
C LYS A 197 -0.56 1.25 -6.59
N SER A 198 0.10 2.41 -6.44
CA SER A 198 0.63 2.85 -5.13
C SER A 198 0.09 4.19 -4.68
N SER A 199 0.04 5.19 -5.55
CA SER A 199 -0.24 6.57 -5.12
C SER A 199 -1.71 6.82 -4.81
N TYR A 200 -2.62 6.28 -5.62
CA TYR A 200 -4.05 6.49 -5.43
C TYR A 200 -4.54 5.93 -4.11
N TYR A 201 -4.36 4.64 -3.84
CA TYR A 201 -4.84 4.06 -2.59
C TYR A 201 -4.07 4.55 -1.34
N SER A 202 -2.80 4.94 -1.48
CA SER A 202 -1.95 5.28 -0.33
C SER A 202 -2.06 6.71 0.16
N PHE A 203 -2.27 7.68 -0.75
CA PHE A 203 -2.21 9.10 -0.40
C PHE A 203 -3.40 9.89 -0.98
N VAL A 204 -3.69 9.75 -2.27
CA VAL A 204 -4.75 10.53 -2.92
C VAL A 204 -6.12 10.17 -2.34
N ASN A 205 -6.45 8.89 -2.27
CA ASN A 205 -7.75 8.42 -1.79
C ASN A 205 -7.96 8.76 -0.29
N PRO A 206 -7.03 8.47 0.64
CA PRO A 206 -7.14 8.89 2.03
C PRO A 206 -7.44 10.38 2.22
N LEU A 207 -6.71 11.25 1.51
CA LEU A 207 -6.87 12.70 1.62
C LEU A 207 -8.20 13.17 1.01
N GLN A 208 -8.52 12.74 -0.21
CA GLN A 208 -9.75 13.16 -0.88
C GLN A 208 -11.00 12.65 -0.17
N MET A 209 -11.01 11.41 0.33
CA MET A 209 -12.13 10.90 1.12
C MET A 209 -12.35 11.74 2.38
N ALA A 210 -11.28 12.06 3.11
CA ALA A 210 -11.36 12.88 4.31
C ALA A 210 -11.95 14.27 4.03
N LEU A 211 -11.43 14.95 3.00
CA LEU A 211 -11.90 16.26 2.55
C LEU A 211 -13.38 16.23 2.16
N VAL A 212 -13.81 15.21 1.41
CA VAL A 212 -15.20 15.07 0.95
C VAL A 212 -16.15 14.84 2.12
N LEU A 213 -15.81 13.95 3.05
CA LEU A 213 -16.61 13.68 4.24
C LEU A 213 -16.71 14.93 5.15
N ALA A 214 -15.64 15.72 5.23
CA ALA A 214 -15.62 17.00 5.93
C ALA A 214 -16.43 18.12 5.24
N GLY A 215 -16.87 17.90 3.99
CA GLY A 215 -17.56 18.92 3.19
C GLY A 215 -16.64 19.98 2.60
N LYS A 216 -15.39 19.62 2.33
CA LYS A 216 -14.31 20.42 1.72
C LYS A 216 -13.91 19.83 0.37
N ASP A 217 -14.89 19.56 -0.51
CA ASP A 217 -14.69 18.79 -1.74
C ASP A 217 -14.47 19.63 -2.99
N GLU A 218 -14.11 20.91 -2.82
CA GLU A 218 -13.83 21.82 -3.93
C GLU A 218 -12.76 21.24 -4.87
N MET A 219 -12.85 21.59 -6.16
CA MET A 219 -11.89 21.11 -7.16
C MET A 219 -10.43 21.46 -6.82
N ALA A 220 -10.21 22.58 -6.11
CA ALA A 220 -8.89 22.95 -5.60
C ALA A 220 -8.37 21.93 -4.58
N ALA A 221 -9.22 21.46 -3.67
CA ALA A 221 -8.84 20.49 -2.64
C ALA A 221 -8.51 19.11 -3.20
N ARG A 222 -9.25 18.69 -4.23
CA ARG A 222 -8.93 17.46 -4.98
C ARG A 222 -7.57 17.55 -5.67
N ARG A 223 -7.27 18.71 -6.26
CA ARG A 223 -5.97 18.98 -6.92
C ARG A 223 -4.82 19.04 -5.93
N ASP A 224 -5.01 19.66 -4.76
CA ASP A 224 -3.99 19.70 -3.71
C ASP A 224 -3.64 18.27 -3.25
N ALA A 225 -4.66 17.44 -3.00
CA ALA A 225 -4.47 16.04 -2.63
C ALA A 225 -3.77 15.20 -3.71
N GLU A 226 -4.07 15.42 -4.99
CA GLU A 226 -3.38 14.77 -6.12
C GLU A 226 -1.94 15.25 -6.29
N ALA A 227 -1.72 16.57 -6.23
CA ALA A 227 -0.42 17.20 -6.37
C ALA A 227 0.57 16.71 -5.31
N PHE A 228 0.10 16.48 -4.08
CA PHE A 228 0.89 15.84 -3.03
C PHE A 228 0.96 14.31 -3.20
N GLY A 229 -0.20 13.65 -3.34
CA GLY A 229 -0.31 12.21 -3.19
C GLY A 229 0.30 11.40 -4.33
N LEU A 230 0.24 11.91 -5.57
CA LEU A 230 0.84 11.25 -6.74
C LEU A 230 2.36 11.13 -6.63
N PRO A 231 3.14 12.21 -6.43
CA PRO A 231 4.58 12.09 -6.26
C PRO A 231 4.95 11.34 -4.96
N ALA A 232 4.23 11.55 -3.86
CA ALA A 232 4.49 10.85 -2.60
C ALA A 232 4.38 9.32 -2.75
N GLY A 233 3.38 8.84 -3.49
CA GLY A 233 3.23 7.41 -3.75
C GLY A 233 4.25 6.82 -4.71
N VAL A 234 4.70 7.58 -5.71
CA VAL A 234 5.80 7.14 -6.59
C VAL A 234 7.11 7.05 -5.79
N ALA A 235 7.42 8.05 -4.96
CA ALA A 235 8.58 8.00 -4.07
C ALA A 235 8.52 6.82 -3.10
N PHE A 236 7.34 6.57 -2.50
CA PHE A 236 7.10 5.41 -1.64
C PHE A 236 7.45 4.10 -2.37
N GLN A 237 6.95 3.92 -3.59
CA GLN A 237 7.16 2.68 -4.33
C GLN A 237 8.62 2.51 -4.78
N LEU A 238 9.29 3.58 -5.23
CA LEU A 238 10.70 3.53 -5.59
C LEU A 238 11.57 3.08 -4.40
N ARG A 239 11.25 3.56 -3.19
CA ARG A 239 11.96 3.14 -1.98
C ARG A 239 11.62 1.69 -1.62
N ASP A 240 10.37 1.29 -1.76
CA ASP A 240 9.92 -0.09 -1.51
C ASP A 240 10.67 -1.09 -2.41
N ASP A 241 10.76 -0.80 -3.72
CA ASP A 241 11.50 -1.63 -4.67
C ASP A 241 13.00 -1.69 -4.32
N TYR A 242 13.60 -0.56 -3.90
CA TYR A 242 15.00 -0.53 -3.46
C TYR A 242 15.22 -1.46 -2.27
N LEU A 243 14.33 -1.40 -1.27
CA LEU A 243 14.38 -2.28 -0.11
C LEU A 243 14.12 -3.75 -0.49
N GLY A 244 13.31 -4.03 -1.50
CA GLY A 244 13.07 -5.38 -2.02
C GLY A 244 14.33 -6.07 -2.56
N ILE A 245 15.31 -5.29 -3.05
CA ILE A 245 16.59 -5.80 -3.59
C ILE A 245 17.75 -5.65 -2.60
N PHE A 246 17.82 -4.52 -1.89
CA PHE A 246 18.97 -4.12 -1.08
C PHE A 246 18.70 -4.07 0.43
N GLY A 247 17.45 -4.18 0.86
CA GLY A 247 17.09 -4.13 2.28
C GLY A 247 17.56 -5.36 3.06
N GLU A 248 17.61 -5.24 4.38
CA GLU A 248 17.79 -6.40 5.27
C GLU A 248 16.45 -7.11 5.51
N SER A 249 16.46 -8.42 5.71
CA SER A 249 15.23 -9.19 5.99
C SER A 249 14.52 -8.76 7.29
N SER A 250 15.28 -8.24 8.26
CA SER A 250 14.77 -7.63 9.51
C SER A 250 13.93 -6.36 9.26
N THR A 251 14.25 -5.65 8.17
CA THR A 251 13.68 -4.37 7.74
C THR A 251 12.42 -4.54 6.91
N THR A 252 12.45 -5.47 5.95
CA THR A 252 11.40 -5.70 4.96
C THR A 252 10.35 -6.68 5.45
N GLY A 253 10.71 -7.57 6.38
CA GLY A 253 9.87 -8.69 6.80
C GLY A 253 9.71 -9.77 5.72
N LYS A 254 10.52 -9.71 4.65
CA LYS A 254 10.61 -10.65 3.52
C LYS A 254 12.09 -11.05 3.29
N PRO A 255 12.39 -12.20 2.68
CA PRO A 255 13.73 -12.50 2.15
C PRO A 255 14.24 -11.39 1.20
N ASN A 256 15.55 -11.21 1.16
CA ASN A 256 16.19 -10.28 0.22
C ASN A 256 16.04 -10.82 -1.22
N LEU A 257 15.94 -9.94 -2.22
CA LEU A 257 15.84 -10.29 -3.65
C LEU A 257 14.49 -10.90 -4.07
N ASP A 258 13.46 -10.84 -3.21
CA ASP A 258 12.12 -11.34 -3.52
C ASP A 258 11.54 -10.66 -4.76
N ASP A 259 11.73 -9.35 -4.96
CA ASP A 259 11.23 -8.65 -6.15
C ASP A 259 11.82 -9.22 -7.45
N ILE A 260 13.08 -9.68 -7.43
CA ILE A 260 13.73 -10.32 -8.58
C ILE A 260 13.12 -11.70 -8.81
N ARG A 261 12.88 -12.45 -7.74
CA ARG A 261 12.26 -13.78 -7.78
C ARG A 261 10.80 -13.73 -8.25
N GLU A 262 10.05 -12.72 -7.81
CA GLU A 262 8.68 -12.40 -8.21
C GLU A 262 8.62 -11.81 -9.64
N GLY A 263 9.77 -11.47 -10.23
CA GLY A 263 9.85 -10.98 -11.62
C GLY A 263 9.37 -9.54 -11.80
N LYS A 264 9.39 -8.73 -10.74
CA LYS A 264 8.87 -7.36 -10.76
C LYS A 264 9.68 -6.47 -11.71
N TYR A 265 8.99 -5.89 -12.69
CA TYR A 265 9.58 -4.91 -13.59
C TYR A 265 9.56 -3.51 -12.94
N THR A 266 10.62 -3.20 -12.19
CA THR A 266 10.78 -1.94 -11.44
C THR A 266 11.56 -0.88 -12.23
N PHE A 267 11.68 0.34 -11.68
CA PHE A 267 12.55 1.39 -12.27
C PHE A 267 14.02 0.96 -12.32
N MET A 268 14.49 0.19 -11.35
CA MET A 268 15.87 -0.33 -11.37
C MET A 268 16.06 -1.33 -12.51
N ILE A 269 15.09 -2.22 -12.75
CA ILE A 269 15.13 -3.12 -13.91
C ILE A 269 15.09 -2.34 -15.22
N HIS A 270 14.20 -1.35 -15.31
CA HIS A 270 14.10 -0.48 -16.48
C HIS A 270 15.44 0.21 -16.80
N TYR A 271 16.07 0.85 -15.81
CA TYR A 271 17.34 1.54 -15.99
C TYR A 271 18.51 0.59 -16.24
N ALA A 272 18.54 -0.57 -15.60
CA ALA A 272 19.55 -1.58 -15.88
C ALA A 272 19.47 -2.03 -17.35
N LEU A 273 18.27 -2.29 -17.87
CA LEU A 273 18.07 -2.68 -19.27
C LEU A 273 18.45 -1.59 -20.29
N GLU A 274 18.38 -0.30 -19.91
CA GLU A 274 18.81 0.80 -20.78
C GLU A 274 20.33 0.89 -20.92
N GLN A 275 21.09 0.49 -19.89
CA GLN A 275 22.54 0.69 -19.81
C GLN A 275 23.35 -0.61 -19.93
N ALA A 276 22.73 -1.77 -19.72
CA ALA A 276 23.36 -3.08 -19.77
C ALA A 276 23.92 -3.42 -21.15
N SER A 277 24.98 -4.22 -21.17
CA SER A 277 25.44 -4.90 -22.39
C SER A 277 24.37 -5.87 -22.93
N ILE A 278 24.57 -6.37 -24.15
CA ILE A 278 23.66 -7.37 -24.73
C ILE A 278 23.62 -8.63 -23.85
N GLU A 279 24.78 -9.09 -23.40
CA GLU A 279 24.94 -10.28 -22.56
C GLU A 279 24.31 -10.08 -21.17
N GLU A 280 24.52 -8.92 -20.55
CA GLU A 280 23.90 -8.57 -19.26
C GLU A 280 22.38 -8.49 -19.38
N ARG A 281 21.86 -7.93 -20.47
CA ARG A 281 20.43 -7.85 -20.75
C ARG A 281 19.81 -9.23 -20.91
N GLU A 282 20.44 -10.13 -21.66
CA GLU A 282 19.99 -11.51 -21.83
C GLU A 282 20.00 -12.25 -20.49
N SER A 283 21.06 -12.08 -19.71
CA SER A 283 21.16 -12.67 -18.37
C SER A 283 20.08 -12.15 -17.42
N LEU A 284 19.83 -10.83 -17.38
CA LEU A 284 18.81 -10.23 -16.54
C LEU A 284 17.42 -10.76 -16.87
N LEU A 285 17.06 -10.78 -18.17
CA LEU A 285 15.74 -11.24 -18.61
C LEU A 285 15.53 -12.75 -18.41
N ALA A 286 16.61 -13.56 -18.44
CA ALA A 286 16.53 -14.99 -18.18
C ALA A 286 16.33 -15.33 -16.70
N ILE A 287 16.79 -14.47 -15.78
CA ILE A 287 16.74 -14.71 -14.34
C ILE A 287 15.50 -14.09 -13.70
N LEU A 288 15.07 -12.91 -14.17
CA LEU A 288 13.93 -12.17 -13.61
C LEU A 288 12.64 -13.01 -13.66
N GLY A 289 12.07 -13.31 -12.49
CA GLY A 289 10.85 -14.12 -12.38
C GLY A 289 11.04 -15.62 -12.61
N SER A 290 12.29 -16.09 -12.71
CA SER A 290 12.58 -17.50 -12.96
C SER A 290 12.37 -18.33 -11.69
N PRO A 291 11.47 -19.34 -11.69
CA PRO A 291 11.20 -20.18 -10.53
C PRO A 291 12.38 -21.09 -10.16
N THR A 292 13.36 -21.22 -11.05
CA THR A 292 14.57 -22.04 -10.87
C THR A 292 15.80 -21.20 -10.55
N ALA A 293 15.68 -19.87 -10.45
CA ALA A 293 16.80 -19.00 -10.08
C ALA A 293 17.22 -19.26 -8.64
N ASP A 294 18.47 -19.68 -8.46
CA ASP A 294 19.08 -19.79 -7.14
C ASP A 294 19.61 -18.43 -6.66
N GLU A 295 20.06 -18.39 -5.40
CA GLU A 295 20.58 -17.16 -4.80
C GLU A 295 21.76 -16.57 -5.59
N HIS A 296 22.57 -17.40 -6.24
CA HIS A 296 23.69 -16.94 -7.03
C HIS A 296 23.24 -16.21 -8.31
N ALA A 297 22.21 -16.72 -8.96
CA ALA A 297 21.58 -16.07 -10.11
C ALA A 297 20.91 -14.74 -9.71
N LEU A 298 20.16 -14.72 -8.60
CA LEU A 298 19.52 -13.49 -8.10
C LEU A 298 20.57 -12.42 -7.75
N GLU A 299 21.69 -12.83 -7.16
CA GLU A 299 22.82 -11.95 -6.87
C GLU A 299 23.48 -11.39 -8.14
N ALA A 300 23.53 -12.17 -9.22
CA ALA A 300 24.03 -11.68 -10.51
C ALA A 300 23.17 -10.54 -11.06
N VAL A 301 21.83 -10.64 -10.94
CA VAL A 301 20.93 -9.55 -11.32
C VAL A 301 21.17 -8.31 -10.47
N ARG A 302 21.32 -8.45 -9.14
CA ARG A 302 21.67 -7.33 -8.26
C ARG A 302 22.97 -6.65 -8.69
N LYS A 303 24.00 -7.42 -9.04
CA LYS A 303 25.28 -6.88 -9.53
C LYS A 303 25.12 -6.11 -10.84
N ILE A 304 24.30 -6.60 -11.77
CA ILE A 304 23.99 -5.90 -13.02
C ILE A 304 23.34 -4.55 -12.70
N ILE A 305 22.34 -4.52 -11.81
CA ILE A 305 21.67 -3.28 -11.36
C ILE A 305 22.69 -2.26 -10.82
N CYS A 306 23.62 -2.68 -9.96
CA CYS A 306 24.65 -1.77 -9.43
C CYS A 306 25.67 -1.34 -10.50
N SER A 307 26.15 -2.26 -11.33
CA SER A 307 27.19 -1.96 -12.34
C SER A 307 26.70 -1.00 -13.43
N THR A 308 25.39 -0.96 -13.66
CA THR A 308 24.73 -0.06 -14.60
C THR A 308 24.35 1.30 -13.98
N GLY A 309 24.52 1.47 -12.66
CA GLY A 309 24.08 2.66 -11.92
C GLY A 309 22.55 2.81 -11.85
N ALA A 310 21.81 1.72 -12.06
CA ALA A 310 20.35 1.75 -12.13
C ALA A 310 19.70 2.00 -10.77
N ASP A 311 20.31 1.49 -9.70
CA ASP A 311 19.96 1.75 -8.31
C ASP A 311 20.12 3.23 -7.95
N GLU A 312 21.28 3.82 -8.26
CA GLU A 312 21.55 5.24 -8.00
C GLU A 312 20.57 6.14 -8.76
N ARG A 313 20.32 5.84 -10.04
CA ARG A 313 19.37 6.60 -10.87
C ARG A 313 17.94 6.51 -10.33
N ALA A 314 17.51 5.33 -9.87
CA ALA A 314 16.19 5.16 -9.24
C ALA A 314 16.08 5.99 -7.94
N MET A 315 17.15 6.09 -7.15
CA MET A 315 17.16 6.91 -5.93
C MET A 315 17.19 8.42 -6.21
N VAL A 316 17.85 8.86 -7.29
CA VAL A 316 17.76 10.26 -7.76
C VAL A 316 16.31 10.60 -8.14
N ASP A 317 15.61 9.69 -8.82
CA ASP A 317 14.19 9.89 -9.13
C ASP A 317 13.33 9.90 -7.86
N ALA A 318 13.60 9.02 -6.90
CA ALA A 318 12.90 9.02 -5.62
C ALA A 318 13.04 10.38 -4.93
N GLU A 319 14.26 10.93 -4.85
CA GLU A 319 14.51 12.26 -4.30
C GLU A 319 13.77 13.37 -5.06
N ARG A 320 13.71 13.30 -6.39
CA ARG A 320 12.92 14.27 -7.17
C ARG A 320 11.45 14.24 -6.77
N TYR A 321 10.83 13.06 -6.69
CA TYR A 321 9.42 12.94 -6.31
C TYR A 321 9.16 13.34 -4.85
N ILE A 322 10.12 13.12 -3.94
CA ILE A 322 10.05 13.63 -2.57
C ILE A 322 9.95 15.14 -2.57
N GLN A 323 10.83 15.82 -3.32
CA GLN A 323 10.81 17.28 -3.39
C GLN A 323 9.54 17.80 -4.06
N GLU A 324 9.04 17.14 -5.11
CA GLU A 324 7.75 17.46 -5.74
C GLU A 324 6.60 17.36 -4.72
N ALA A 325 6.51 16.25 -3.96
CA ALA A 325 5.50 16.06 -2.93
C ALA A 325 5.59 17.12 -1.83
N LYS A 326 6.80 17.43 -1.36
CA LYS A 326 7.03 18.44 -0.31
C LYS A 326 6.64 19.84 -0.75
N GLN A 327 6.98 20.20 -1.99
CA GLN A 327 6.58 21.48 -2.56
C GLN A 327 5.07 21.57 -2.72
N ALA A 328 4.41 20.50 -3.18
CA ALA A 328 2.97 20.44 -3.28
C ALA A 328 2.26 20.55 -1.92
N ALA A 329 2.80 19.90 -0.87
CA ALA A 329 2.29 20.05 0.49
C ALA A 329 2.33 21.51 0.96
N LEU A 330 3.43 22.22 0.71
CA LEU A 330 3.57 23.64 1.12
C LEU A 330 2.76 24.61 0.26
N ALA A 331 2.52 24.27 -1.01
CA ALA A 331 1.74 25.09 -1.93
C ALA A 331 0.22 24.86 -1.81
N GLY A 332 -0.20 23.77 -1.16
CA GLY A 332 -1.60 23.42 -0.94
C GLY A 332 -2.34 24.47 -0.13
N THR A 333 -3.61 24.68 -0.48
CA THR A 333 -4.52 25.65 0.16
C THR A 333 -5.59 25.00 1.02
N SER A 334 -5.65 23.67 0.98
CA SER A 334 -6.68 22.86 1.64
C SER A 334 -6.35 22.48 3.08
N TRP A 335 -5.17 22.87 3.54
CA TRP A 335 -4.68 22.63 4.88
C TRP A 335 -3.75 23.77 5.31
N ASP A 336 -3.50 23.91 6.61
CA ASP A 336 -2.61 24.95 7.14
C ASP A 336 -1.11 24.57 7.08
N GLU A 337 -0.24 25.52 7.43
CA GLU A 337 1.22 25.30 7.45
C GLU A 337 1.65 24.17 8.40
N SER A 338 0.92 23.97 9.50
CA SER A 338 1.23 22.90 10.46
C SER A 338 1.00 21.53 9.82
N PHE A 339 -0.14 21.34 9.17
CA PHE A 339 -0.47 20.12 8.47
C PHE A 339 0.44 19.89 7.25
N ALA A 340 0.79 20.94 6.50
CA ALA A 340 1.77 20.86 5.42
C ALA A 340 3.14 20.34 5.91
N ARG A 341 3.61 20.83 7.08
CA ARG A 341 4.85 20.32 7.70
C ARG A 341 4.73 18.87 8.15
N MET A 342 3.55 18.45 8.62
CA MET A 342 3.29 17.03 8.95
C MET A 342 3.36 16.15 7.69
N LEU A 343 2.77 16.59 6.57
CA LEU A 343 2.87 15.90 5.28
C LEU A 343 4.33 15.79 4.81
N ASN A 344 5.12 16.86 4.94
CA ASN A 344 6.56 16.82 4.61
C ASN A 344 7.31 15.80 5.48
N ALA A 345 7.08 15.81 6.79
CA ALA A 345 7.69 14.86 7.71
C ALA A 345 7.25 13.41 7.44
N LEU A 346 6.02 13.21 6.94
CA LEU A 346 5.53 11.90 6.52
C LEU A 346 6.31 11.38 5.30
N VAL A 347 6.55 12.24 4.31
CA VAL A 347 7.34 11.89 3.12
C VAL A 347 8.79 11.56 3.52
N ASP A 348 9.41 12.36 4.39
CA ASP A 348 10.74 12.07 4.94
C ASP A 348 10.79 10.72 5.65
N PHE A 349 9.83 10.47 6.52
CA PHE A 349 9.72 9.20 7.22
C PHE A 349 9.60 8.02 6.26
N ILE A 350 8.80 8.14 5.20
CA ILE A 350 8.59 7.06 4.23
C ILE A 350 9.89 6.65 3.55
N VAL A 351 10.77 7.61 3.28
CA VAL A 351 11.99 7.39 2.49
C VAL A 351 13.15 6.98 3.40
N GLU A 352 13.26 7.61 4.57
CA GLU A 352 14.23 7.25 5.60
C GLU A 352 13.90 5.95 6.34
N ARG A 353 12.88 5.21 5.88
CA ARG A 353 12.68 3.81 6.26
C ARG A 353 13.90 3.01 5.79
N GLN A 354 14.88 2.95 6.68
CA GLN A 354 15.93 1.94 6.76
C GLN A 354 16.98 2.02 5.65
N VAL A 355 17.89 2.99 5.80
CA VAL A 355 19.32 2.65 5.77
C VAL A 355 19.68 2.18 7.17
#